data_AF-A0A961JXJ5-F1
#
_entry.id   AF-A0A961JXJ5-F1
#
_cell.length_a   1.000
_cell.length_b   1.000
_cell.length_c   1.000
_cell.angle_alpha   90.00
_cell.angle_beta   90.00
_cell.angle_gamma   90.00
#
_symmetry.space_group_name_H-M   'P 1'
#
loop_
_entity.id
_entity.type
_entity.pdbx_description
1 polymer ?
#
loop_
_entity_poly.entity_id
_entity_poly.type
_entity_poly.pdbx_seq_one_letter_code
_entity_poly.pdbx_strand_id
1 'polypeptide(L)'
;MRHDCPLRNVTEDTDHTQMQAPLLALAVELASAQETALDLQISISEILSNLETGCCNAIFSLQDVDRLAQILGDLSTFARSLAASSPGTWHIDAHAAASLLHLRDLAHRLCGDEIVPIASLGDDSGDDGDLLLFQD
;
A
#
# COMPACT_ATOMS: atom_id res chain seq x y z
N MET A 1 -9.91 9.27 -55.87
CA MET A 1 -10.78 9.09 -54.69
C MET A 1 -9.89 8.78 -53.50
N ARG A 2 -9.61 9.79 -52.68
CA ARG A 2 -8.73 9.71 -51.50
C ARG A 2 -9.31 10.61 -50.42
N HIS A 3 -9.32 10.09 -49.19
CA HIS A 3 -9.58 10.73 -47.89
C HIS A 3 -11.02 11.23 -47.70
N ASP A 4 -11.73 10.96 -46.62
CA ASP A 4 -11.34 11.16 -45.22
C ASP A 4 -12.03 10.15 -44.27
N CYS A 5 -11.24 9.58 -43.35
CA CYS A 5 -11.77 9.01 -42.10
C CYS A 5 -11.70 10.13 -41.05
N PRO A 6 -12.80 10.49 -40.37
CA PRO A 6 -12.71 11.41 -39.25
C PRO A 6 -12.10 10.64 -38.07
N LEU A 7 -10.85 10.98 -37.74
CA LEU A 7 -10.22 10.61 -36.48
C LEU A 7 -11.14 11.11 -35.35
N ARG A 8 -11.79 10.14 -34.70
CA ARG A 8 -12.56 10.33 -33.47
C ARG A 8 -11.55 10.78 -32.42
N ASN A 9 -11.48 12.09 -32.18
CA ASN A 9 -10.78 12.65 -31.03
C ASN A 9 -11.36 12.02 -29.77
N VAL A 10 -10.65 11.02 -29.23
CA VAL A 10 -10.82 10.61 -27.84
C VAL A 10 -10.17 11.73 -27.05
N THR A 11 -10.95 12.73 -26.67
CA THR A 11 -10.58 13.59 -25.55
C THR A 11 -10.60 12.65 -24.34
N GLU A 12 -9.42 12.16 -23.95
CA GLU A 12 -9.20 11.69 -22.59
C GLU A 12 -9.62 12.83 -21.68
N ASP A 13 -10.79 12.67 -21.08
CA ASP A 13 -11.36 13.62 -20.13
C ASP A 13 -10.56 13.43 -18.83
N THR A 14 -9.37 14.04 -18.77
CA THR A 14 -8.54 14.05 -17.57
C THR A 14 -9.29 14.84 -16.50
N ASP A 15 -9.87 14.11 -15.55
CA ASP A 15 -10.60 14.65 -14.41
C ASP A 15 -9.63 15.43 -13.50
N HIS A 16 -9.46 16.71 -13.82
CA HIS A 16 -8.61 17.63 -13.09
C HIS A 16 -9.35 18.11 -11.85
N THR A 17 -9.00 17.53 -10.70
CA THR A 17 -9.56 17.93 -9.41
C THR A 17 -8.66 18.97 -8.74
N GLN A 18 -9.27 19.89 -7.98
CA GLN A 18 -8.50 20.81 -7.12
C GLN A 18 -7.65 20.01 -6.14
N MET A 19 -6.36 20.36 -6.05
CA MET A 19 -5.34 19.61 -5.31
C MET A 19 -5.62 19.47 -3.80
N GLN A 20 -6.47 20.35 -3.24
CA GLN A 20 -6.85 20.31 -1.82
C GLN A 20 -7.55 19.01 -1.42
N ALA A 21 -8.53 18.55 -2.20
CA ALA A 21 -9.32 17.36 -1.87
C ALA A 21 -8.48 16.07 -1.82
N PRO A 22 -7.66 15.72 -2.83
CA PRO A 22 -6.82 14.53 -2.79
C PRO A 22 -5.72 14.59 -1.72
N LEU A 23 -5.18 15.78 -1.41
CA LEU A 23 -4.22 15.93 -0.30
C LEU A 23 -4.86 15.69 1.06
N LEU A 24 -6.12 16.14 1.26
CA LEU A 24 -6.86 15.84 2.49
C LEU A 24 -7.19 14.35 2.59
N ALA A 25 -7.60 13.71 1.49
CA ALA A 25 -7.83 12.27 1.46
C ALA A 25 -6.55 11.50 1.82
N LEU A 26 -5.41 11.87 1.22
CA LEU A 26 -4.10 11.30 1.54
C LEU A 26 -3.74 11.47 3.03
N ALA A 27 -3.99 12.66 3.59
CA ALA A 27 -3.72 12.90 4.99
C ALA A 27 -4.56 12.01 5.92
N VAL A 28 -5.82 11.73 5.56
CA VAL A 28 -6.69 10.82 6.32
C VAL A 28 -6.17 9.39 6.25
N GLU A 29 -5.84 8.90 5.06
CA GLU A 29 -5.29 7.55 4.86
C GLU A 29 -3.97 7.35 5.63
N LEU A 30 -3.06 8.32 5.60
CA LEU A 30 -1.81 8.27 6.35
C LEU A 30 -2.03 8.25 7.87
N ALA A 31 -3.03 8.99 8.37
CA ALA A 31 -3.38 8.96 9.79
C ALA A 31 -3.99 7.61 10.19
N SER A 32 -4.80 7.01 9.33
CA SER A 32 -5.36 5.67 9.58
C SER A 32 -4.25 4.61 9.59
N ALA A 33 -3.30 4.67 8.65
CA ALA A 33 -2.15 3.77 8.64
C ALA A 33 -1.25 3.94 9.88
N GLN A 34 -1.09 5.18 10.37
CA GLN A 34 -0.39 5.45 11.63
C GLN A 34 -1.08 4.75 12.80
N GLU A 35 -2.41 4.87 12.91
CA GLU A 35 -3.20 4.25 13.98
C GLU A 35 -3.04 2.71 13.95
N THR A 36 -3.12 2.09 12.77
CA THR A 36 -2.87 0.65 12.61
C THR A 36 -1.46 0.25 13.04
N ALA A 37 -0.43 1.06 12.73
CA ALA A 37 0.94 0.79 13.15
C ALA A 37 1.11 0.86 14.68
N LEU A 38 0.43 1.81 15.34
CA LEU A 38 0.42 1.92 16.80
C LEU A 38 -0.29 0.73 17.46
N ASP A 39 -1.43 0.31 16.92
CA ASP A 39 -2.16 -0.87 17.41
C ASP A 39 -1.32 -2.15 17.27
N LEU A 40 -0.58 -2.28 16.17
CA LEU A 40 0.36 -3.38 15.96
C LEU A 40 1.49 -3.35 17.00
N GLN A 41 2.06 -2.17 17.27
CA GLN A 41 3.09 -1.99 18.30
C GLN A 41 2.60 -2.43 19.69
N ILE A 42 1.37 -2.04 20.06
CA ILE A 42 0.73 -2.44 21.33
C ILE A 42 0.58 -3.97 21.37
N SER A 43 0.00 -4.56 20.33
CA SER A 43 -0.24 -6.01 20.23
C SER A 43 1.06 -6.81 20.36
N ILE A 44 2.12 -6.39 19.66
CA ILE A 44 3.44 -7.04 19.74
C ILE A 44 4.04 -6.87 21.14
N SER A 45 3.91 -5.68 21.74
CA SER A 45 4.43 -5.42 23.10
C SER A 45 3.76 -6.32 24.14
N GLU A 46 2.45 -6.54 24.03
CA GLU A 46 1.70 -7.45 24.89
C GLU A 46 2.17 -8.90 24.72
N ILE A 47 2.37 -9.36 23.48
CA ILE A 47 2.89 -10.71 23.21
C ILE A 47 4.29 -10.88 23.79
N LEU A 48 5.18 -9.91 23.59
CA LEU A 48 6.55 -9.94 24.09
C LEU A 48 6.63 -9.90 25.62
N SER A 49 5.74 -9.14 26.27
CA SER A 49 5.67 -9.07 27.73
C SER A 49 5.26 -10.40 28.37
N ASN A 50 4.57 -11.27 27.63
CA ASN A 50 4.16 -12.60 28.07
C ASN A 50 5.20 -13.69 27.75
N LEU A 51 6.27 -13.36 27.00
CA LEU A 51 7.35 -14.29 26.68
C LEU A 51 8.50 -14.13 27.70
N GLU A 52 8.87 -15.21 28.40
CA GLU A 52 9.97 -15.24 29.38
C GLU A 52 11.38 -15.04 28.77
N THR A 53 11.49 -14.74 27.49
CA THR A 53 12.77 -14.68 26.76
C THR A 53 13.13 -13.25 26.37
N GLY A 54 14.28 -12.79 26.88
CA GLY A 54 14.89 -11.51 26.53
C GLY A 54 15.30 -11.47 25.06
N CYS A 55 14.38 -11.07 24.19
CA CYS A 55 14.57 -11.06 22.75
C CYS A 55 14.94 -9.64 22.30
N CYS A 56 16.23 -9.28 22.37
CA CYS A 56 16.72 -7.95 21.97
C CYS A 56 16.31 -7.57 20.54
N ASN A 57 16.23 -8.54 19.63
CA ASN A 57 15.79 -8.32 18.25
C ASN A 57 14.33 -7.85 18.17
N ALA A 58 13.46 -8.34 19.07
CA ALA A 58 12.06 -7.95 19.08
C ALA A 58 11.86 -6.50 19.51
N ILE A 59 12.73 -5.99 20.40
CA ILE A 59 12.74 -4.58 20.80
C ILE A 59 13.11 -3.69 19.62
N PHE A 60 14.12 -4.07 18.82
CA PHE A 60 14.50 -3.32 17.62
C PHE A 60 13.37 -3.31 16.58
N SER A 61 12.73 -4.45 16.34
CA SER A 61 11.56 -4.50 15.45
C SER A 61 10.42 -3.61 15.95
N LEU A 62 10.21 -3.50 17.27
CA LEU A 62 9.20 -2.63 17.85
C LEU A 62 9.51 -1.14 17.66
N GLN A 63 10.80 -0.78 17.73
CA GLN A 63 11.27 0.58 17.43
C GLN A 63 11.10 0.92 15.95
N ASP A 64 11.27 -0.04 15.05
CA ASP A 64 11.01 0.17 13.61
C ASP A 64 9.51 0.42 13.34
N VAL A 65 8.62 -0.27 14.06
CA VAL A 65 7.16 -0.02 13.98
C VAL A 65 6.79 1.35 14.56
N ASP A 66 7.35 1.73 15.71
CA ASP A 66 7.18 3.08 16.29
C ASP A 66 7.64 4.18 15.32
N ARG A 67 8.82 3.99 14.73
CA ARG A 67 9.37 4.91 13.73
C ARG A 67 8.48 5.01 12.50
N LEU A 68 7.92 3.90 12.03
CA LEU A 68 6.97 3.89 10.93
C LEU A 68 5.70 4.69 11.29
N ALA A 69 5.14 4.49 12.48
CA ALA A 69 3.98 5.25 12.95
C ALA A 69 4.26 6.76 12.99
N GLN A 70 5.44 7.17 13.49
CA GLN A 70 5.85 8.57 13.50
C GLN A 70 5.96 9.16 12.09
N ILE A 71 6.61 8.44 11.16
CA ILE A 71 6.73 8.88 9.75
C ILE A 71 5.35 9.06 9.11
N LEU A 72 4.42 8.11 9.33
CA LEU A 72 3.07 8.20 8.79
C LEU A 72 2.30 9.40 9.36
N GLY A 73 2.44 9.68 10.66
CA GLY A 73 1.87 10.86 11.30
C GLY A 73 2.44 12.19 10.79
N ASP A 74 3.76 12.25 10.59
CA ASP A 74 4.44 13.41 10.03
C ASP A 74 3.98 13.67 8.59
N LEU A 75 3.89 12.62 7.77
CA LEU A 75 3.39 12.71 6.40
C LEU A 75 1.92 13.14 6.34
N SER A 76 1.07 12.62 7.25
CA SER A 76 -0.32 13.07 7.38
C SER A 76 -0.39 14.57 7.68
N THR A 77 0.39 15.04 8.65
CA THR A 77 0.45 16.45 9.06
C THR A 77 0.97 17.34 7.94
N PHE A 78 1.99 16.87 7.22
CA PHE A 78 2.53 17.54 6.04
C PHE A 78 1.48 17.67 4.94
N ALA A 79 0.77 16.58 4.62
CA ALA A 79 -0.27 16.59 3.59
C ALA A 79 -1.43 17.55 3.95
N ARG A 80 -1.86 17.61 5.22
CA ARG A 80 -2.86 18.62 5.68
C ARG A 80 -2.35 20.04 5.51
N SER A 81 -1.09 20.29 5.91
CA SER A 81 -0.46 21.61 5.79
C SER A 81 -0.33 22.04 4.33
N LEU A 82 0.02 21.10 3.44
CA LEU A 82 0.11 21.33 2.02
C LEU A 82 -1.27 21.60 1.40
N ALA A 83 -2.31 20.87 1.83
CA ALA A 83 -3.68 21.14 1.39
C ALA A 83 -4.11 22.56 1.79
N ALA A 84 -3.91 22.93 3.05
CA ALA A 84 -4.29 24.25 3.58
C ALA A 84 -3.54 25.42 2.92
N SER A 85 -2.30 25.19 2.47
CA SER A 85 -1.47 26.20 1.80
C SER A 85 -1.57 26.16 0.27
N SER A 86 -2.21 25.15 -0.30
CA SER A 86 -2.32 25.01 -1.76
C SER A 86 -3.28 26.06 -2.34
N PRO A 87 -2.83 26.85 -3.33
CA PRO A 87 -3.70 27.75 -4.08
C PRO A 87 -4.84 26.98 -4.76
N GLY A 88 -6.06 27.54 -4.78
CA GLY A 88 -7.21 26.93 -5.48
C GLY A 88 -7.04 26.80 -6.99
N THR A 89 -5.97 27.38 -7.56
CA THR A 89 -5.58 27.22 -8.97
C THR A 89 -4.75 25.97 -9.21
N TRP A 90 -4.27 25.28 -8.17
CA TRP A 90 -3.54 24.03 -8.30
C TRP A 90 -4.51 22.89 -8.58
N HIS A 91 -4.30 22.25 -9.72
CA HIS A 91 -5.05 21.09 -10.14
C HIS A 91 -4.10 19.92 -10.26
N ILE A 92 -4.60 18.74 -9.92
CA ILE A 92 -3.90 17.49 -10.08
C ILE A 92 -4.76 16.58 -10.93
N ASP A 93 -4.13 15.79 -11.80
CA ASP A 93 -4.79 14.67 -12.43
C ASP A 93 -5.12 13.63 -11.34
N ALA A 94 -6.40 13.53 -11.01
CA ALA A 94 -6.86 12.66 -9.93
C ALA A 94 -6.61 11.17 -10.26
N HIS A 95 -6.67 10.79 -11.54
CA HIS A 95 -6.47 9.42 -11.96
C HIS A 95 -4.99 9.01 -11.87
N ALA A 96 -4.10 9.86 -12.38
CA ALA A 96 -2.66 9.65 -12.26
C ALA A 96 -2.22 9.66 -10.79
N ALA A 97 -2.73 10.58 -9.96
CA ALA A 97 -2.42 10.63 -8.54
C ALA A 97 -2.94 9.41 -7.77
N ALA A 98 -4.17 8.97 -8.04
CA ALA A 98 -4.76 7.79 -7.40
C ALA A 98 -3.96 6.52 -7.69
N SER A 99 -3.41 6.38 -8.90
CA SER A 99 -2.56 5.23 -9.27
C SER A 99 -1.24 5.14 -8.48
N LEU A 100 -0.84 6.21 -7.79
CA LEU A 100 0.37 6.25 -6.96
C LEU A 100 0.08 6.04 -5.46
N LEU A 101 -1.20 6.05 -5.06
CA LEU A 101 -1.64 5.92 -3.67
C LEU A 101 -1.87 4.46 -3.29
N HIS A 102 -0.79 3.71 -3.05
CA HIS A 102 -0.84 2.30 -2.61
C HIS A 102 -0.93 2.11 -1.09
N LEU A 103 -1.37 3.13 -0.34
CA LEU A 103 -1.41 3.08 1.13
C LEU A 103 -2.47 2.09 1.65
N ARG A 104 -3.58 1.95 0.93
CA ARG A 104 -4.61 0.95 1.27
C ARG A 104 -4.13 -0.48 1.05
N ASP A 105 -3.38 -0.71 -0.02
CA ASP A 105 -2.76 -2.02 -0.29
C ASP A 105 -1.71 -2.35 0.78
N LEU A 106 -0.96 -1.34 1.24
CA LEU A 106 -0.04 -1.47 2.38
C LEU A 106 -0.79 -1.81 3.67
N ALA A 107 -1.90 -1.12 3.97
CA ALA A 107 -2.72 -1.38 5.15
C ALA A 107 -3.32 -2.79 5.13
N HIS A 108 -3.89 -3.23 4.00
CA HIS A 108 -4.38 -4.60 3.85
C HIS A 108 -3.25 -5.64 4.04
N ARG A 109 -2.07 -5.42 3.46
CA ARG A 109 -0.93 -6.32 3.66
C ARG A 109 -0.45 -6.36 5.11
N LEU A 110 -0.44 -5.21 5.81
CA LEU A 110 -0.07 -5.13 7.24
C LEU A 110 -1.11 -5.80 8.14
N CYS A 111 -2.39 -5.73 7.80
CA CYS A 111 -3.48 -6.43 8.48
C CYS A 111 -3.57 -7.93 8.13
N GLY A 112 -2.73 -8.43 7.21
CA GLY A 112 -2.78 -9.81 6.75
C GLY A 112 -3.97 -10.13 5.83
N ASP A 113 -4.63 -9.11 5.28
CA ASP A 113 -5.76 -9.21 4.34
C ASP A 113 -5.31 -9.56 2.91
N GLU A 114 -4.16 -10.24 2.74
CA GLU A 114 -3.78 -10.79 1.45
C GLU A 114 -4.79 -11.87 1.06
N ILE A 115 -5.77 -11.49 0.23
CA ILE A 115 -6.41 -12.40 -0.71
C ILE A 115 -5.26 -12.87 -1.60
N VAL A 116 -4.67 -14.00 -1.25
CA VAL A 116 -3.78 -14.76 -2.13
C VAL A 116 -4.50 -14.86 -3.48
N PRO A 117 -3.98 -14.28 -4.57
CA PRO A 117 -4.49 -14.64 -5.88
C PRO A 117 -4.24 -16.13 -6.02
N ILE A 118 -5.32 -16.93 -5.98
CA ILE A 118 -5.30 -18.34 -6.33
C ILE A 118 -5.03 -18.40 -7.84
N ALA A 119 -3.79 -18.16 -8.21
CA ALA A 119 -3.28 -18.21 -9.57
C ALA A 119 -1.83 -18.68 -9.52
N SER A 120 -1.55 -19.73 -8.72
CA SER A 120 -0.37 -20.58 -8.91
C SER A 120 -0.48 -21.92 -8.17
N LEU A 121 -1.69 -22.51 -8.12
CA LEU A 121 -1.89 -23.89 -7.70
C LEU A 121 -2.78 -24.58 -8.74
N GLY A 122 -2.15 -25.09 -9.80
CA GLY A 122 -2.82 -25.92 -10.80
C GLY A 122 -2.29 -25.72 -12.22
N ASP A 123 -1.13 -26.28 -12.50
CA ASP A 123 -1.02 -27.15 -13.68
C ASP A 123 -0.13 -28.35 -13.31
N ASP A 124 -0.78 -29.25 -12.58
CA ASP A 124 -0.39 -30.65 -12.42
C ASP A 124 -0.55 -31.34 -13.78
N SER A 125 0.43 -31.17 -14.66
CA SER A 125 0.61 -32.05 -15.82
C SER A 125 1.77 -32.99 -15.51
N GLY A 126 1.39 -34.20 -15.09
CA GLY A 126 2.30 -35.30 -14.84
C GLY A 126 3.16 -35.60 -16.06
N ASP A 127 4.47 -35.65 -15.83
CA ASP A 127 5.43 -36.30 -16.71
C ASP A 127 6.07 -37.43 -15.91
N ASP A 128 5.62 -38.64 -16.21
CA ASP A 128 6.22 -39.90 -15.79
C ASP A 128 7.67 -39.96 -16.32
N GLY A 129 8.61 -39.60 -15.47
CA GLY A 129 10.05 -39.59 -15.75
C GLY A 129 10.83 -40.46 -14.78
N ASP A 130 10.61 -41.77 -14.87
CA ASP A 130 11.58 -42.87 -14.70
C ASP A 130 12.89 -42.51 -13.93
N LEU A 131 12.94 -42.83 -12.62
CA LEU A 131 14.21 -42.96 -11.90
C LEU A 131 14.27 -44.31 -11.18
N LEU A 132 14.95 -45.20 -11.88
CA LEU A 132 15.34 -46.56 -11.53
C LEU A 132 15.99 -46.67 -10.15
N LEU A 133 15.39 -47.56 -9.34
CA LEU A 133 16.04 -48.61 -8.56
C LEU A 133 17.58 -48.61 -8.58
N PHE A 134 18.19 -48.25 -7.45
CA PHE A 134 19.37 -48.95 -6.95
C PHE A 134 19.27 -49.12 -5.44
N GLN A 135 18.90 -50.35 -5.04
CA GLN A 135 19.30 -50.94 -3.78
C GLN A 135 20.73 -51.45 -3.93
N ASP A 136 21.60 -51.11 -2.99
CA ASP A 136 22.26 -52.07 -2.08
C ASP A 136 22.90 -51.32 -0.90
#